data_AF-A0A4U6U567-F1
#
_entry.id   AF-A0A4U6U567-F1
#
_cell.length_a   1.000
_cell.length_b   1.000
_cell.length_c   1.000
_cell.angle_alpha   90.00
_cell.angle_beta   90.00
_cell.angle_gamma   90.00
#
_symmetry.space_group_name_H-M   'P 1'
#
loop_
_entity.id
_entity.type
_entity.pdbx_description
1 polymer ?
#
loop_
_entity_poly.entity_id
_entity_poly.type
_entity_poly.pdbx_seq_one_letter_code
_entity_poly.pdbx_strand_id
1 'polypeptide(L)'
;MDGEALGIANMIELRSLQIFGSSFTNFGLEVILDSCHHLESLDIRHCFNVEMDNILRAQCAGIKTLRLPDDSIDDYEFVVAAPIWDDHSQSEDDSDGDYMGSDVYYELDTELDDDNIYDPSNYIDGMDKDDEEARMILRSLWALMK
;
A
#
# COMPACT_ATOMS: atom_id res chain seq x y z
N MET A 1 -7.31 -4.09 -2.83
CA MET A 1 -8.47 -5.02 -2.98
C MET A 1 -9.46 -4.40 -3.95
N ASP A 2 -10.21 -5.19 -4.72
CA ASP A 2 -11.12 -4.64 -5.76
C ASP A 2 -12.26 -3.75 -5.23
N GLY A 3 -12.47 -3.68 -3.90
CA GLY A 3 -13.39 -2.71 -3.29
C GLY A 3 -13.02 -1.25 -3.60
N GLU A 4 -11.72 -0.94 -3.72
CA GLU A 4 -11.23 0.39 -4.08
C GLU A 4 -11.53 0.72 -5.56
N ALA A 5 -11.63 -0.30 -6.41
CA ALA A 5 -11.91 -0.14 -7.83
C ALA A 5 -13.29 0.50 -8.08
N LEU A 6 -14.29 0.14 -7.26
CA LEU A 6 -15.63 0.74 -7.34
C LEU A 6 -15.60 2.24 -7.02
N GLY A 7 -14.76 2.65 -6.07
CA GLY A 7 -14.59 4.06 -5.73
C GLY A 7 -14.02 4.85 -6.92
N ILE A 8 -12.98 4.30 -7.55
CA ILE A 8 -12.32 4.89 -8.73
C ILE A 8 -13.27 4.90 -9.94
N ALA A 9 -14.02 3.82 -10.16
CA ALA A 9 -14.97 3.70 -11.26
C ALA A 9 -16.07 4.77 -11.25
N ASN A 10 -16.40 5.33 -10.07
CA ASN A 10 -17.33 6.46 -9.98
C ASN A 10 -16.75 7.80 -10.48
N MET A 11 -15.44 7.86 -10.76
CA MET A 11 -14.76 9.04 -11.29
C MET A 11 -14.85 9.04 -12.84
N ILE A 12 -16.04 9.26 -13.38
CA ILE A 12 -16.31 9.11 -14.82
C ILE A 12 -15.49 10.03 -15.75
N GLU A 13 -15.02 11.17 -15.24
CA GLU A 13 -14.17 12.13 -15.97
C GLU A 13 -12.66 11.88 -15.78
N LEU A 14 -12.28 10.76 -15.16
CA LEU A 14 -10.89 10.42 -14.91
C LEU A 14 -10.12 10.24 -16.22
N ARG A 15 -9.02 10.99 -16.38
CA ARG A 15 -8.15 10.96 -17.57
C ARG A 15 -6.80 10.30 -17.33
N SER A 16 -6.34 10.27 -16.08
CA SER A 16 -5.08 9.67 -15.71
C SER A 16 -5.25 8.90 -14.41
N LEU A 17 -4.81 7.64 -14.42
CA LEU A 17 -4.82 6.77 -13.27
C LEU A 17 -3.43 6.16 -13.09
N GLN A 18 -2.90 6.30 -11.89
CA GLN A 18 -1.66 5.66 -11.48
C GLN A 18 -1.94 4.83 -10.23
N ILE A 19 -1.68 3.53 -10.32
CA ILE A 19 -1.77 2.57 -9.25
C ILE A 19 -0.44 1.85 -9.22
N PHE A 20 0.27 1.91 -8.10
CA PHE A 20 1.61 1.36 -8.00
C PHE A 20 1.67 0.33 -6.88
N GLY A 21 2.22 -0.85 -7.16
CA GLY A 21 2.42 -1.89 -6.15
C GLY A 21 1.14 -2.40 -5.48
N SER A 22 -0.03 -2.21 -6.11
CA SER A 22 -1.31 -2.59 -5.52
C SER A 22 -1.65 -4.05 -5.80
N SER A 23 -2.47 -4.63 -4.93
CA SER A 23 -3.02 -5.98 -5.06
C SER A 23 -4.26 -6.05 -5.98
N PHE A 24 -4.42 -5.07 -6.89
CA PHE A 24 -5.51 -5.04 -7.86
C PHE A 24 -5.51 -6.28 -8.75
N THR A 25 -6.69 -6.81 -9.02
CA THR A 25 -6.85 -7.93 -9.94
C THR A 25 -7.32 -7.42 -11.31
N ASN A 26 -7.33 -8.31 -12.32
CA ASN A 26 -7.94 -8.02 -13.62
C ASN A 26 -9.38 -7.52 -13.46
N PHE A 27 -10.16 -8.13 -12.57
CA PHE A 27 -11.55 -7.73 -12.34
C PHE A 27 -11.67 -6.29 -11.86
N GLY A 28 -10.87 -5.87 -10.87
CA GLY A 28 -10.86 -4.49 -10.40
C GLY A 28 -10.48 -3.50 -11.50
N LEU A 29 -9.51 -3.88 -12.36
CA LEU A 29 -9.09 -3.03 -13.46
C LEU A 29 -10.16 -2.93 -14.57
N GLU A 30 -10.82 -4.04 -14.90
CA GLU A 30 -11.94 -4.06 -15.86
C GLU A 30 -13.07 -3.12 -15.42
N VAL A 31 -13.45 -3.16 -14.14
CA VAL A 31 -14.50 -2.29 -13.57
C VAL A 31 -14.17 -0.80 -13.76
N ILE A 32 -12.90 -0.43 -13.59
CA ILE A 32 -12.44 0.95 -13.83
C ILE A 32 -12.49 1.28 -15.32
N LEU A 33 -11.93 0.42 -16.16
CA LEU A 33 -11.84 0.66 -17.61
C LEU A 33 -13.22 0.75 -18.28
N ASP A 34 -14.18 -0.04 -17.80
CA ASP A 34 -15.56 -0.01 -18.27
C ASP A 34 -16.32 1.25 -17.85
N SER A 35 -15.92 1.90 -16.75
CA SER A 35 -16.60 3.10 -16.23
C SER A 35 -15.92 4.41 -16.65
N CYS A 36 -14.59 4.42 -16.74
CA CYS A 36 -13.77 5.60 -17.02
C CYS A 36 -13.43 5.70 -18.53
N HIS A 37 -14.42 5.97 -19.37
CA HIS A 37 -14.22 6.04 -20.83
C HIS A 37 -13.29 7.17 -21.33
N HIS A 38 -12.99 8.15 -20.47
CA HIS A 38 -12.09 9.26 -20.79
C HIS A 38 -10.65 9.02 -20.34
N LEU A 39 -10.32 7.81 -19.88
CA LEU A 39 -8.98 7.48 -19.41
C LEU A 39 -7.98 7.52 -20.58
N GLU A 40 -7.00 8.40 -20.49
CA GLU A 40 -5.95 8.61 -21.48
C GLU A 40 -4.60 8.05 -21.02
N SER A 41 -4.39 7.94 -19.71
CA SER A 41 -3.17 7.43 -19.11
C SER A 41 -3.48 6.42 -18.00
N LEU A 42 -2.83 5.26 -18.08
CA LEU A 42 -2.90 4.20 -17.08
C LEU A 42 -1.48 3.71 -16.75
N ASP A 43 -1.10 3.81 -15.49
CA ASP A 43 0.15 3.26 -14.95
C ASP A 43 -0.19 2.26 -13.84
N ILE A 44 0.12 0.99 -14.08
CA ILE A 44 -0.13 -0.13 -13.16
C ILE A 44 1.17 -0.88 -12.81
N ARG A 45 2.32 -0.19 -12.84
CA ARG A 45 3.61 -0.79 -12.47
C ARG A 45 3.57 -1.42 -11.07
N HIS A 46 4.27 -2.54 -10.92
CA HIS A 46 4.27 -3.36 -9.71
C HIS A 46 2.90 -3.94 -9.27
N CYS A 47 1.83 -3.81 -10.08
CA CYS A 47 0.56 -4.49 -9.82
C CYS A 47 0.60 -5.93 -10.37
N PHE A 48 1.39 -6.80 -9.74
CA PHE A 48 1.72 -8.15 -10.26
C PHE A 48 0.55 -9.14 -10.29
N ASN A 49 -0.57 -8.80 -9.68
CA ASN A 49 -1.80 -9.59 -9.74
C ASN A 49 -2.62 -9.34 -11.01
N VAL A 50 -2.18 -8.39 -11.85
CA VAL A 50 -2.81 -8.07 -13.15
C VAL A 50 -2.09 -8.81 -14.27
N GLU A 51 -2.80 -9.69 -14.97
CA GLU A 51 -2.34 -10.32 -16.20
C GLU A 51 -2.95 -9.59 -17.41
N MET A 52 -2.09 -9.04 -18.28
CA MET A 52 -2.55 -8.24 -19.44
C MET A 52 -3.02 -9.15 -20.59
N ASP A 53 -4.17 -9.78 -20.40
CA ASP A 53 -4.83 -10.70 -21.33
C ASP A 53 -5.46 -9.99 -22.55
N ASN A 54 -6.08 -10.76 -23.44
CA ASN A 54 -6.68 -10.19 -24.66
C ASN A 54 -7.83 -9.21 -24.38
N ILE A 55 -8.55 -9.36 -23.26
CA ILE A 55 -9.70 -8.53 -22.91
C ILE A 55 -9.20 -7.16 -22.43
N LEU A 56 -8.30 -7.15 -21.44
CA LEU A 56 -7.70 -5.93 -20.91
C LEU A 56 -6.91 -5.18 -21.99
N ARG A 57 -6.20 -5.91 -22.87
CA ARG A 57 -5.52 -5.29 -24.02
C ARG A 57 -6.48 -4.59 -24.98
N ALA A 58 -7.66 -5.17 -25.21
CA ALA A 58 -8.67 -4.56 -26.05
C ALA A 58 -9.26 -3.29 -25.39
N GLN A 59 -9.55 -3.34 -24.09
CA GLN A 59 -10.02 -2.17 -23.33
C GLN A 59 -8.97 -1.05 -23.30
N CYS A 60 -7.69 -1.41 -23.18
CA CYS A 60 -6.59 -0.44 -23.15
C CYS A 60 -6.20 0.11 -24.54
N ALA A 61 -6.81 -0.36 -25.64
CA ALA A 61 -6.40 0.02 -26.99
C ALA A 61 -6.54 1.53 -27.31
N GLY A 62 -7.42 2.24 -26.58
CA GLY A 62 -7.63 3.68 -26.71
C GLY A 62 -6.76 4.53 -25.77
N ILE A 63 -6.04 3.91 -24.83
CA ILE A 63 -5.21 4.60 -23.84
C ILE A 63 -3.91 5.06 -24.52
N LYS A 64 -3.57 6.34 -24.35
CA LYS A 64 -2.39 6.95 -25.00
C LYS A 64 -1.10 6.55 -24.30
N THR A 65 -1.13 6.50 -22.98
CA THR A 65 0.01 6.17 -22.14
C THR A 65 -0.34 4.99 -21.26
N LEU A 66 0.27 3.83 -21.54
CA LEU A 66 0.05 2.61 -20.78
C LEU A 66 1.38 2.14 -20.21
N ARG A 67 1.42 1.88 -18.89
CA ARG A 67 2.56 1.24 -18.22
C ARG A 67 2.12 0.00 -17.48
N LEU A 68 2.77 -1.10 -17.81
CA LEU A 68 2.42 -2.45 -17.37
C LEU A 68 3.11 -2.82 -16.05
N PRO A 69 2.67 -3.90 -15.38
CA PRO A 69 3.23 -4.31 -14.09
C PRO A 69 4.75 -4.45 -14.07
N ASP A 70 5.33 -4.98 -15.14
CA ASP A 70 6.78 -5.25 -15.26
C ASP A 70 7.58 -4.10 -15.90
N ASP A 71 6.94 -2.98 -16.25
CA ASP A 71 7.66 -1.85 -16.86
C ASP A 71 8.62 -1.21 -15.85
N SER A 72 9.76 -0.73 -16.36
CA SER A 72 10.81 -0.10 -15.54
C SER A 72 10.27 1.07 -14.70
N ILE A 73 10.89 1.26 -13.54
CA ILE A 73 10.62 2.33 -12.58
C ILE A 73 11.74 3.36 -12.52
N ASP A 74 12.69 3.33 -13.46
CA ASP A 74 13.87 4.22 -13.47
C ASP A 74 13.49 5.71 -13.52
N ASP A 75 12.30 6.03 -14.02
CA ASP A 75 11.76 7.39 -14.09
C ASP A 75 10.89 7.78 -12.89
N TYR A 76 10.75 6.90 -11.90
CA TYR A 76 10.04 7.18 -10.67
C TYR A 76 11.00 7.84 -9.66
N GLU A 77 10.82 9.15 -9.44
CA GLU A 77 11.74 9.97 -8.63
C GLU A 77 11.79 9.58 -7.14
N PHE A 78 10.84 8.78 -6.65
CA PHE A 78 10.82 8.28 -5.27
C PHE A 78 11.48 6.90 -5.19
N VAL A 79 12.75 6.87 -4.79
CA VAL A 79 13.45 5.63 -4.47
C VAL A 79 12.82 5.03 -3.23
N VAL A 80 12.07 3.94 -3.38
CA VAL A 80 11.64 3.12 -2.23
C VAL A 80 12.91 2.46 -1.69
N ALA A 81 13.53 3.08 -0.70
CA ALA A 81 14.63 2.46 0.02
C ALA A 81 14.14 1.13 0.59
N ALA A 82 14.99 0.10 0.55
CA ALA A 82 14.72 -1.11 1.32
C ALA A 82 14.41 -0.69 2.76
N PRO A 83 13.42 -1.32 3.43
CA PRO A 83 13.17 -1.02 4.83
C PRO A 83 14.49 -1.06 5.57
N ILE A 84 14.79 -0.04 6.37
CA ILE A 84 15.97 -0.08 7.24
C ILE A 84 15.60 -1.08 8.33
N TRP A 85 16.09 -2.31 8.18
CA TRP A 85 16.08 -3.26 9.28
C TRP A 85 17.12 -2.70 10.23
N ASP A 86 16.71 -2.10 11.34
CA ASP A 86 17.63 -1.78 12.42
C ASP A 86 18.25 -3.11 12.85
N ASP A 87 19.48 -3.34 12.40
CA ASP A 87 20.31 -4.44 12.82
C ASP A 87 20.67 -4.18 14.28
N HIS A 88 19.79 -4.61 15.19
CA HIS A 88 20.09 -4.71 16.60
C HIS A 88 21.07 -5.88 16.85
N SER A 89 22.16 -5.96 16.09
CA SER A 89 23.32 -6.77 16.44
C SER A 89 24.18 -5.98 17.42
N GLN A 90 23.70 -5.82 18.65
CA GLN A 90 24.60 -5.47 19.76
C GLN A 90 25.50 -6.68 20.04
N SER A 91 26.68 -6.66 19.43
CA SER A 91 27.91 -7.17 20.04
C SER A 91 28.32 -6.16 21.13
N GLU A 92 28.81 -6.49 22.33
CA GLU A 92 29.54 -7.62 22.87
C GLU A 92 29.19 -7.74 24.38
N ASP A 93 28.90 -8.93 24.90
CA ASP A 93 29.27 -9.29 26.27
C ASP A 93 29.49 -10.79 26.37
N ASP A 94 30.62 -11.17 26.96
CA ASP A 94 31.16 -12.52 27.03
C ASP A 94 30.31 -13.40 27.98
N SER A 95 29.74 -14.49 27.46
CA SER A 95 29.32 -15.60 28.32
C SER A 95 29.48 -16.94 27.61
N ASP A 96 30.49 -17.68 28.08
CA ASP A 96 30.64 -19.12 27.87
C ASP A 96 29.38 -19.84 28.39
N GLY A 97 28.66 -20.52 27.51
CA GLY A 97 27.44 -21.24 27.86
C GLY A 97 27.06 -22.29 26.83
N ASP A 98 27.49 -23.52 27.11
CA ASP A 98 27.21 -24.74 26.35
C ASP A 98 25.74 -24.98 25.99
N TYR A 99 25.52 -25.31 24.72
CA TYR A 99 24.78 -26.50 24.24
C TYR A 99 23.27 -26.70 24.58
N MET A 100 22.51 -26.78 23.47
CA MET A 100 21.30 -27.57 23.20
C MET A 100 19.93 -27.16 23.73
N GLY A 101 19.08 -26.75 22.77
CA GLY A 101 17.95 -27.56 22.33
C GLY A 101 16.78 -27.71 23.31
N SER A 102 15.71 -26.97 23.07
CA SER A 102 14.36 -27.44 23.36
C SER A 102 13.35 -26.65 22.53
N ASP A 103 12.58 -27.37 21.71
CA ASP A 103 11.29 -26.91 21.24
C ASP A 103 10.47 -26.45 22.45
N VAL A 104 10.07 -25.19 22.49
CA VAL A 104 9.07 -24.68 23.42
C VAL A 104 8.16 -23.71 22.67
N TYR A 105 6.94 -24.18 22.40
CA TYR A 105 5.81 -23.34 22.05
C TYR A 105 5.60 -22.33 23.18
N TYR A 106 5.76 -21.04 22.90
CA TYR A 106 5.32 -20.00 23.82
C TYR A 106 3.83 -19.78 23.58
N GLU A 107 3.03 -20.21 24.54
CA GLU A 107 1.63 -19.84 24.68
C GLU A 107 1.53 -18.31 24.72
N LEU A 108 0.80 -17.74 23.76
CA LEU A 108 0.38 -16.33 23.81
C LEU A 108 -0.64 -16.19 24.94
N ASP A 109 -0.17 -15.71 26.09
CA ASP A 109 -1.05 -15.12 27.09
C ASP A 109 -1.15 -13.62 26.78
N THR A 110 -1.99 -13.29 25.80
CA THR A 110 -2.36 -11.91 25.47
C THR A 110 -3.87 -11.79 25.47
N GLU A 111 -4.46 -11.76 26.66
CA GLU A 111 -5.71 -11.03 26.86
C GLU A 111 -5.38 -9.53 26.85
N LEU A 112 -5.16 -9.00 25.65
CA LEU A 112 -5.19 -7.57 25.37
C LEU A 112 -6.43 -7.35 24.50
N ASP A 113 -7.44 -6.70 25.08
CA ASP A 113 -8.70 -6.38 24.41
C ASP A 113 -8.43 -5.67 23.07
N ASP A 114 -8.80 -6.36 21.99
CA ASP A 114 -8.43 -6.17 20.58
C ASP A 114 -9.08 -4.93 19.92
N ASP A 115 -9.78 -4.10 20.69
CA ASP A 115 -10.74 -3.15 20.10
C ASP A 115 -10.20 -1.71 19.99
N ASN A 116 -9.06 -1.38 20.61
CA ASN A 116 -8.58 0.01 20.71
C ASN A 116 -7.26 0.30 19.99
N ILE A 117 -6.71 -0.66 19.25
CA ILE A 117 -5.52 -0.46 18.42
C ILE A 117 -5.82 0.38 17.16
N TYR A 118 -7.09 0.45 16.77
CA TYR A 118 -7.55 1.09 15.54
C TYR A 118 -8.42 2.34 15.79
N ASP A 119 -8.21 3.07 16.90
CA ASP A 119 -8.73 4.44 17.03
C ASP A 119 -7.69 5.44 16.51
N PRO A 120 -7.93 6.09 15.36
CA PRO A 120 -7.01 7.09 14.80
C PRO A 120 -6.75 8.29 15.73
N SER A 121 -7.61 8.53 16.72
CA SER A 121 -7.48 9.63 17.68
C SER A 121 -6.24 9.48 18.57
N ASN A 122 -5.83 8.24 18.88
CA ASN A 122 -4.67 7.95 19.72
C ASN A 122 -3.33 8.29 19.02
N TYR A 123 -3.30 8.21 17.68
CA TYR A 123 -2.13 8.64 16.89
C TYR A 123 -1.89 10.14 16.95
N ILE A 124 -2.96 10.92 17.08
CA ILE A 124 -2.87 12.38 17.19
C ILE A 124 -2.38 12.76 18.59
N ASP A 125 -2.83 12.07 19.65
CA ASP A 125 -2.46 12.41 21.04
C ASP A 125 -0.99 12.08 21.38
N GLY A 126 -0.42 11.05 20.76
CA GLY A 126 0.98 10.66 20.93
C GLY A 126 2.01 11.47 20.14
N MET A 127 1.57 12.46 19.34
CA MET A 127 2.46 13.22 18.45
C MET A 127 3.15 14.37 19.18
N ASP A 128 4.46 14.52 18.98
CA ASP A 128 5.22 15.64 19.53
C ASP A 128 4.57 16.98 19.16
N LYS A 129 4.37 17.83 20.17
CA LYS A 129 3.56 19.06 20.04
C LYS A 129 4.15 20.09 19.09
N ASP A 130 5.41 19.91 18.70
CA ASP A 130 6.14 20.83 17.84
C ASP A 130 5.92 20.52 16.35
N ASP A 131 5.45 19.31 16.02
CA ASP A 131 5.08 18.90 14.64
C ASP A 131 3.61 19.21 14.35
N GLU A 132 3.23 20.48 14.53
CA GLU A 132 1.86 20.94 14.33
C GLU A 132 1.40 20.77 12.87
N GLU A 133 2.33 20.82 11.91
CA GLU A 133 2.01 20.59 10.49
C GLU A 133 1.51 19.15 10.25
N ALA A 134 2.19 18.16 10.80
CA ALA A 134 1.79 16.76 10.67
C ALA A 134 0.46 16.48 11.40
N ARG A 135 0.25 17.09 12.57
CA ARG A 135 -1.03 17.04 13.28
C ARG A 135 -2.16 17.67 12.48
N MET A 136 -1.92 18.81 11.84
CA MET A 136 -2.93 19.52 11.04
C MET A 136 -3.34 18.71 9.80
N ILE A 137 -2.39 18.04 9.15
CA ILE A 137 -2.65 17.15 8.02
C ILE A 137 -3.50 15.96 8.48
N LEU A 138 -3.10 15.28 9.56
CA LEU A 138 -3.82 14.12 10.07
C LEU A 138 -5.24 14.46 10.56
N ARG A 139 -5.41 15.62 11.21
CA ARG A 139 -6.74 16.12 11.60
C ARG A 139 -7.62 16.42 10.40
N SER A 140 -7.05 16.99 9.35
CA SER A 140 -7.78 17.29 8.11
C SER A 140 -8.19 16.03 7.38
N LEU A 141 -7.29 15.04 7.29
CA LEU A 141 -7.59 13.73 6.71
C LEU A 141 -8.65 12.98 7.52
N TRP A 142 -8.56 13.01 8.85
CA TRP A 142 -9.56 12.40 9.73
C TRP A 142 -10.95 13.03 9.58
N ALA A 143 -11.03 14.35 9.43
CA ALA A 143 -12.29 15.06 9.20
C ALA A 143 -12.95 14.72 7.86
N LEU A 144 -12.16 14.29 6.86
CA LEU A 144 -12.68 13.86 5.55
C LEU A 144 -13.22 12.42 5.55
N MET A 145 -12.90 11.62 6.58
CA MET A 145 -13.34 10.24 6.72
C MET A 145 -14.61 10.08 7.58
N LYS A 146 -15.28 11.20 7.94
CA LYS A 146 -16.50 11.25 8.75
C LYS A 146 -17.69 11.74 7.91
#